data_AF-T1FB37-F1
#
_entry.id   AF-T1FB37-F1
#
_cell.length_a   1.000
_cell.length_b   1.000
_cell.length_c   1.000
_cell.angle_alpha   90.00
_cell.angle_beta   90.00
_cell.angle_gamma   90.00
#
_symmetry.space_group_name_H-M   'P 1'
#
loop_
_entity.id
_entity.type
_entity.pdbx_description
1 polymer ?
#
loop_
_entity_poly.entity_id
_entity_poly.type
_entity_poly.pdbx_seq_one_letter_code
_entity_poly.pdbx_strand_id
1 'polypeptide(L)'
;MKEIDERRKRRKRPIILPLRKPEKEIYGEEGGDLSDKELKGRKPMMIFICVLYYLSLQVFLMDYLVLISVESFQRNLVTIKIISFALSIEVEGESFLAEMYRTLVESFAAVKSDKNILASCTTKVFEFNLRDLLRVSLIYAFLLASVYFRPYIFRIRLKVCDAFYPKRRIMRAIWLYNNILRKRIPMMKSDFDRVADSAGRLSKKISMIDKLAARFALVDDCLQCIGYESLYCLMCGTSGLPHDPGFFKCSSYGCQGLYCEACFLEANKICALCHRLISFDDEDVSEEK
;
A
#
# COMPACT_ATOMS: atom_id res chain seq x y z
N MET A 1 14.70 -25.09 4.97
CA MET A 1 15.87 -25.04 4.07
C MET A 1 17.19 -25.18 4.81
N LYS A 2 17.33 -24.60 6.01
CA LYS A 2 18.52 -24.67 6.87
C LYS A 2 19.13 -26.08 7.00
N GLU A 3 18.30 -27.08 7.26
CA GLU A 3 18.77 -28.47 7.39
C GLU A 3 19.38 -29.06 6.10
N ILE A 4 18.88 -28.64 4.92
CA ILE A 4 19.45 -29.05 3.63
C ILE A 4 20.81 -28.38 3.42
N ASP A 5 20.93 -27.12 3.83
CA ASP A 5 22.14 -26.31 3.71
C ASP A 5 23.24 -26.83 4.65
N GLU A 6 22.90 -27.16 5.90
CA GLU A 6 23.82 -27.80 6.86
C GLU A 6 24.35 -29.14 6.35
N ARG A 7 23.47 -29.98 5.78
CA ARG A 7 23.88 -31.25 5.17
C ARG A 7 24.84 -31.05 4.01
N ARG A 8 24.67 -29.99 3.21
CA ARG A 8 25.58 -29.67 2.09
C ARG A 8 26.88 -29.04 2.56
N LYS A 9 26.85 -28.21 3.61
CA LYS A 9 28.03 -27.67 4.28
C LYS A 9 28.94 -28.79 4.79
N ARG A 10 28.37 -29.81 5.45
CA ARG A 10 29.11 -31.02 5.87
C ARG A 10 29.75 -31.77 4.70
N ARG A 11 29.13 -31.73 3.51
CA ARG A 11 29.60 -32.39 2.28
C ARG A 11 30.46 -31.49 1.39
N LYS A 12 30.90 -30.32 1.87
CA LYS A 12 31.66 -29.31 1.10
C LYS A 12 31.03 -28.95 -0.25
N ARG A 13 29.70 -28.93 -0.31
CA ARG A 13 28.92 -28.53 -1.50
C ARG A 13 28.47 -27.08 -1.38
N PRO A 14 28.19 -26.39 -2.51
CA PRO A 14 27.73 -25.00 -2.49
C PRO A 14 26.46 -24.84 -1.65
N ILE A 15 26.51 -23.85 -0.77
CA ILE A 15 25.44 -23.43 0.15
C ILE A 15 24.64 -22.28 -0.46
N ILE A 16 23.38 -22.12 -0.05
CA ILE A 16 22.51 -21.04 -0.52
C ILE A 16 22.46 -19.88 0.47
N LEU A 17 22.50 -20.14 1.78
CA LEU A 17 22.40 -19.07 2.77
C LEU A 17 23.78 -18.43 3.00
N PRO A 18 23.87 -17.09 3.16
CA PRO A 18 22.77 -16.12 3.18
C PRO A 18 22.19 -15.81 1.79
N LEU A 19 20.88 -15.49 1.75
CA LEU A 19 20.20 -15.03 0.53
C LEU A 19 20.70 -13.63 0.14
N ARG A 20 20.94 -13.38 -1.15
CA ARG A 20 21.34 -12.05 -1.65
C ARG A 20 20.20 -11.04 -1.44
N LYS A 21 20.49 -9.75 -1.32
CA LYS A 21 19.48 -8.67 -1.22
C LYS A 21 18.32 -8.80 -2.24
N PRO A 22 18.56 -8.95 -3.56
CA PRO A 22 17.48 -9.13 -4.54
C PRO A 22 16.73 -10.46 -4.40
N GLU A 23 17.37 -11.51 -3.87
CA GLU A 23 16.72 -12.80 -3.64
C GLU A 23 15.81 -12.77 -2.42
N LYS A 24 16.17 -12.00 -1.38
CA LYS A 24 15.34 -11.78 -0.19
C LYS A 24 14.00 -11.15 -0.55
N GLU A 25 13.98 -10.20 -1.48
CA GLU A 25 12.74 -9.57 -1.94
C GLU A 25 11.82 -10.54 -2.71
N ILE A 26 12.41 -11.50 -3.43
CA ILE A 26 11.66 -12.47 -4.25
C ILE A 26 11.15 -13.64 -3.43
N TYR A 27 12.00 -14.22 -2.57
CA TYR A 27 11.70 -15.45 -1.84
C TYR A 27 11.25 -15.19 -0.39
N GLY A 28 11.36 -13.95 0.09
CA GLY A 28 11.09 -13.57 1.47
C GLY A 28 12.16 -14.07 2.43
N GLU A 29 12.44 -13.32 3.48
CA GLU A 29 13.06 -13.92 4.67
C GLU A 29 12.04 -14.82 5.36
N GLU A 30 12.50 -15.82 6.12
CA GLU A 30 11.63 -16.70 6.92
C GLU A 30 10.80 -15.95 8.00
N GLY A 31 10.84 -14.62 8.02
CA GLY A 31 10.05 -13.73 8.86
C GLY A 31 8.69 -13.41 8.24
N GLY A 32 7.64 -13.48 9.06
CA GLY A 32 6.24 -13.37 8.65
C GLY A 32 5.78 -12.01 8.13
N ASP A 33 6.67 -11.18 7.59
CA ASP A 33 6.29 -9.89 7.03
C ASP A 33 5.50 -10.08 5.73
N LEU A 34 4.55 -9.18 5.46
CA LEU A 34 3.77 -9.26 4.22
C LEU A 34 4.65 -8.81 3.06
N SER A 35 4.72 -9.60 1.98
CA SER A 35 5.45 -9.18 0.79
C SER A 35 4.84 -7.90 0.23
N ASP A 36 5.67 -6.95 -0.19
CA ASP A 36 5.23 -5.68 -0.79
C ASP A 36 4.27 -5.88 -1.97
N LYS A 37 4.40 -7.01 -2.67
CA LYS A 37 3.50 -7.42 -3.76
C LYS A 37 2.09 -7.74 -3.26
N GLU A 38 1.95 -8.38 -2.10
CA GLU A 38 0.65 -8.66 -1.47
C GLU A 38 0.01 -7.36 -0.96
N LEU A 39 0.82 -6.44 -0.45
CA LEU A 39 0.33 -5.14 0.03
C LEU A 39 -0.15 -4.25 -1.12
N LYS A 40 0.56 -4.24 -2.25
CA LYS A 40 0.22 -3.45 -3.44
C LYS A 40 -1.09 -3.90 -4.08
N GLY A 41 -1.39 -5.20 -4.07
CA GLY A 41 -2.68 -5.74 -4.52
C GLY A 41 -3.84 -5.47 -3.55
N ARG A 42 -3.57 -5.32 -2.24
CA ARG A 42 -4.59 -5.09 -1.21
C ARG A 42 -5.13 -3.66 -1.19
N LYS A 43 -4.25 -2.67 -1.34
CA LYS A 43 -4.61 -1.23 -1.30
C LYS A 43 -5.77 -0.85 -2.24
N PRO A 44 -5.78 -1.18 -3.55
CA PRO A 44 -6.87 -0.78 -4.43
C PRO A 44 -8.21 -1.43 -4.04
N MET A 45 -8.19 -2.68 -3.57
CA MET A 45 -9.40 -3.38 -3.15
C MET A 45 -10.01 -2.78 -1.88
N MET A 46 -9.17 -2.39 -0.91
CA MET A 46 -9.65 -1.69 0.30
C MET A 46 -10.21 -0.31 -0.04
N ILE A 47 -9.51 0.46 -0.87
CA ILE A 47 -9.98 1.79 -1.32
C ILE A 47 -11.33 1.66 -2.02
N PHE A 48 -11.48 0.69 -2.91
CA PHE A 48 -12.74 0.43 -3.62
C PHE A 48 -13.90 0.18 -2.66
N ILE A 49 -13.72 -0.68 -1.65
CA ILE A 49 -14.76 -0.97 -0.64
C ILE A 49 -15.09 0.29 0.18
N CYS A 50 -14.08 1.06 0.59
CA CYS A 50 -14.30 2.31 1.33
C CYS A 50 -15.06 3.35 0.51
N VAL A 51 -14.75 3.49 -0.78
CA VAL A 51 -15.47 4.40 -1.69
C VAL A 51 -16.93 3.96 -1.85
N LEU A 52 -17.18 2.66 -2.04
CA LEU A 52 -18.55 2.14 -2.11
C LEU A 52 -19.33 2.38 -0.82
N TYR A 53 -18.70 2.18 0.34
CA TYR A 53 -19.33 2.46 1.63
C TYR A 53 -19.67 3.95 1.78
N TYR A 54 -18.73 4.84 1.43
CA TYR A 54 -18.98 6.28 1.43
C TYR A 54 -20.14 6.68 0.52
N LEU A 55 -20.19 6.15 -0.71
CA LEU A 55 -21.31 6.40 -1.63
C LEU A 55 -22.63 5.91 -1.06
N SER A 56 -22.65 4.74 -0.41
CA SER A 56 -23.86 4.24 0.25
C SER A 56 -24.34 5.18 1.36
N LEU A 57 -23.43 5.71 2.19
CA LEU A 57 -23.77 6.68 3.23
C LEU A 57 -24.32 7.99 2.66
N GLN A 58 -23.78 8.45 1.53
CA GLN A 58 -24.31 9.64 0.84
C GLN A 58 -25.74 9.42 0.37
N VAL A 59 -26.06 8.26 -0.21
CA VAL A 59 -27.44 7.91 -0.59
C VAL A 59 -28.35 7.91 0.63
N PHE A 60 -27.94 7.25 1.72
CA PHE A 60 -28.71 7.25 2.98
C PHE A 60 -28.93 8.65 3.55
N LEU A 61 -27.92 9.53 3.49
CA LEU A 61 -28.04 10.91 3.94
C LEU A 61 -29.05 11.68 3.08
N MET A 62 -28.99 11.51 1.76
CA MET A 62 -29.92 12.16 0.84
C MET A 62 -31.36 11.70 1.09
N ASP A 63 -31.58 10.41 1.26
CA ASP A 63 -32.90 9.86 1.61
C ASP A 63 -33.43 10.45 2.93
N TYR A 64 -32.56 10.55 3.95
CA TYR A 64 -32.91 11.16 5.23
C TYR A 64 -33.28 12.64 5.10
N LEU A 65 -32.52 13.41 4.32
CA LEU A 65 -32.81 14.82 4.05
C LEU A 65 -34.13 15.00 3.31
N VAL A 66 -34.43 14.13 2.33
CA VAL A 66 -35.71 14.12 1.63
C VAL A 66 -36.85 13.86 2.61
N LEU A 67 -36.73 12.84 3.47
CA LEU A 67 -37.75 12.53 4.48
C LEU A 67 -38.01 13.71 5.43
N ILE A 68 -36.95 14.34 5.95
CA ILE A 68 -37.08 15.55 6.78
C ILE A 68 -37.75 16.69 6.03
N SER A 69 -37.37 16.92 4.77
CA SER A 69 -37.92 18.03 4.00
C SER A 69 -39.42 17.85 3.75
N VAL A 70 -39.86 16.63 3.45
CA VAL A 70 -41.28 16.28 3.28
C VAL A 70 -42.03 16.47 4.60
N GLU A 71 -41.46 16.01 5.71
CA GLU A 71 -42.06 16.16 7.03
C GLU A 71 -42.19 17.64 7.43
N SER A 72 -41.14 18.43 7.21
CA SER A 72 -41.14 19.87 7.45
C SER A 72 -42.18 20.60 6.60
N PHE A 73 -42.27 20.24 5.31
CA PHE A 73 -43.28 20.81 4.41
C PHE A 73 -44.71 20.47 4.85
N GLN A 74 -44.96 19.22 5.27
CA GLN A 74 -46.26 18.83 5.80
C GLN A 74 -46.61 19.58 7.09
N ARG A 75 -45.68 19.68 8.05
CA ARG A 75 -45.90 20.43 9.30
C ARG A 75 -46.21 21.90 9.02
N ASN A 76 -45.47 22.53 8.10
CA ASN A 76 -45.69 23.91 7.71
C ASN A 76 -47.04 24.11 7.01
N LEU A 77 -47.43 23.22 6.09
CA LEU A 77 -48.74 23.28 5.44
C LEU A 77 -49.90 23.11 6.44
N VAL A 78 -49.77 22.19 7.39
CA VAL A 78 -50.74 22.00 8.46
C VAL A 78 -50.82 23.26 9.32
N THR A 79 -49.69 23.86 9.69
CA THR A 79 -49.63 25.07 10.52
C THR A 79 -50.26 26.27 9.83
N ILE A 80 -49.91 26.53 8.56
CA ILE A 80 -50.48 27.64 7.76
C ILE A 80 -52.00 27.46 7.62
N LYS A 81 -52.47 26.24 7.33
CA LYS A 81 -53.92 25.98 7.18
C LYS A 81 -54.69 26.07 8.49
N ILE A 82 -54.10 25.66 9.63
CA ILE A 82 -54.69 25.85 10.96
C ILE A 82 -54.81 27.34 11.28
N ILE A 83 -53.81 28.16 10.95
CA ILE A 83 -53.86 29.62 11.16
C ILE A 83 -54.96 30.24 10.29
N SER A 84 -55.08 29.83 9.01
CA SER A 84 -56.18 30.28 8.13
C SER A 84 -57.55 29.89 8.68
N PHE A 85 -57.65 28.74 9.35
CA PHE A 85 -58.87 28.30 10.04
C PHE A 85 -59.05 29.00 11.40
N ALA A 86 -58.02 29.43 12.10
CA ALA A 86 -58.19 30.09 13.39
C ALA A 86 -58.73 31.53 13.26
N LEU A 87 -58.67 32.13 12.07
CA LEU A 87 -59.18 33.47 11.83
C LEU A 87 -60.72 33.50 11.95
N SER A 88 -61.23 34.12 13.00
CA SER A 88 -62.64 34.49 13.18
C SER A 88 -62.80 35.97 12.86
N ILE A 89 -63.50 36.29 11.77
CA ILE A 89 -63.79 37.66 11.36
C ILE A 89 -65.18 37.99 11.92
N GLU A 90 -65.24 38.88 12.90
CA GLU A 90 -66.49 39.39 13.46
C GLU A 90 -66.79 40.75 12.82
N VAL A 91 -67.98 40.86 12.20
CA VAL A 91 -68.40 42.08 11.49
C VAL A 91 -69.40 42.84 12.38
N GLU A 92 -68.99 44.00 12.89
CA GLU A 92 -69.79 44.85 13.78
C GLU A 92 -70.59 45.91 13.00
N GLY A 93 -71.90 46.07 13.31
CA GLY A 93 -72.78 47.10 12.73
C GLY A 93 -74.08 46.57 12.09
N GLU A 94 -75.18 47.32 12.20
CA GLU A 94 -76.53 46.89 11.74
C GLU A 94 -76.89 47.34 10.32
N SER A 95 -75.89 47.63 9.48
CA SER A 95 -76.13 48.09 8.11
C SER A 95 -76.40 46.93 7.13
N PHE A 96 -77.11 47.21 6.03
CA PHE A 96 -77.33 46.23 4.95
C PHE A 96 -76.01 45.66 4.39
N LEU A 97 -74.96 46.48 4.29
CA LEU A 97 -73.64 46.02 3.87
C LEU A 97 -73.01 45.08 4.91
N ALA A 98 -73.14 45.39 6.20
CA ALA A 98 -72.65 44.52 7.26
C ALA A 98 -73.32 43.14 7.22
N GLU A 99 -74.63 43.09 6.93
CA GLU A 99 -75.36 41.83 6.76
C GLU A 99 -74.89 41.03 5.53
N MET A 100 -74.65 41.72 4.41
CA MET A 100 -74.09 41.07 3.22
C MET A 100 -72.70 40.47 3.52
N TYR A 101 -71.84 41.19 4.25
CA TYR A 101 -70.53 40.69 4.65
C TYR A 101 -70.61 39.53 5.65
N ARG A 102 -71.56 39.53 6.60
CA ARG A 102 -71.79 38.38 7.50
C ARG A 102 -72.13 37.11 6.73
N THR A 103 -73.08 37.19 5.80
CA THR A 103 -73.48 36.03 4.99
C THR A 103 -72.30 35.48 4.17
N LEU A 104 -71.44 36.36 3.64
CA LEU A 104 -70.23 35.93 2.94
C LEU A 104 -69.24 35.23 3.91
N VAL A 105 -68.98 35.81 5.08
CA VAL A 105 -68.08 35.21 6.09
C VAL A 105 -68.62 33.86 6.60
N GLU A 106 -69.93 33.73 6.81
CA GLU A 106 -70.59 32.49 7.21
C GLU A 106 -70.49 31.40 6.11
N SER A 107 -70.61 31.77 4.84
CA SER A 107 -70.44 30.83 3.73
C SER A 107 -69.02 30.23 3.68
N PHE A 108 -67.99 31.03 4.02
CA PHE A 108 -66.61 30.54 4.15
C PHE A 108 -66.41 29.73 5.44
N ALA A 109 -67.15 30.01 6.51
CA ALA A 109 -67.14 29.22 7.73
C ALA A 109 -67.71 27.80 7.53
N ALA A 110 -68.65 27.60 6.59
CA ALA A 110 -69.15 26.27 6.23
C ALA A 110 -68.06 25.40 5.55
N VAL A 111 -67.27 25.98 4.64
CA VAL A 111 -66.12 25.31 3.98
C VAL A 111 -65.01 24.96 4.98
N LYS A 112 -64.91 25.75 6.04
CA LYS A 112 -64.02 25.52 7.18
C LYS A 112 -64.29 24.14 7.80
N SER A 113 -65.53 23.70 8.01
CA SER A 113 -65.81 22.53 8.88
C SER A 113 -65.33 21.15 8.40
N ASP A 114 -64.74 21.02 7.19
CA ASP A 114 -64.18 19.76 6.69
C ASP A 114 -62.80 19.42 7.29
N LYS A 115 -62.77 19.25 8.61
CA LYS A 115 -61.61 18.73 9.37
C LYS A 115 -61.15 17.34 8.89
N ASN A 116 -62.05 16.58 8.25
CA ASN A 116 -61.78 15.23 7.75
C ASN A 116 -60.85 15.22 6.52
N ILE A 117 -60.82 16.29 5.72
CA ILE A 117 -59.90 16.41 4.58
C ILE A 117 -58.45 16.59 5.08
N LEU A 118 -58.27 17.26 6.22
CA LEU A 118 -56.96 17.55 6.81
C LEU A 118 -56.25 16.28 7.32
N ALA A 119 -57.00 15.35 7.91
CA ALA A 119 -56.48 14.06 8.35
C ALA A 119 -56.10 13.14 7.17
N SER A 120 -56.79 13.29 6.02
CA SER A 120 -56.54 12.47 4.83
C SER A 120 -55.30 12.89 4.04
N CYS A 121 -54.75 14.09 4.27
CA CYS A 121 -53.53 14.59 3.61
C CYS A 121 -52.23 14.28 4.37
N THR A 122 -52.29 13.64 5.55
CA THR A 122 -51.09 13.19 6.26
C THR A 122 -50.59 11.90 5.63
N THR A 123 -49.87 11.99 4.51
CA THR A 123 -49.21 10.81 3.94
C THR A 123 -48.22 10.30 4.98
N LYS A 124 -48.40 9.05 5.40
CA LYS A 124 -47.56 8.38 6.40
C LYS A 124 -46.11 8.37 5.90
N VAL A 125 -45.29 9.27 6.45
CA VAL A 125 -43.86 9.34 6.14
C VAL A 125 -43.21 8.06 6.65
N PHE A 126 -42.44 7.40 5.78
CA PHE A 126 -41.75 6.16 6.14
C PHE A 126 -40.68 6.46 7.19
N GLU A 127 -40.70 5.74 8.31
CA GLU A 127 -39.74 5.94 9.40
C GLU A 127 -38.36 5.42 9.01
N PHE A 128 -37.35 6.28 9.13
CA PHE A 128 -35.95 5.91 8.90
C PHE A 128 -35.50 4.88 9.95
N ASN A 129 -35.20 3.66 9.51
CA ASN A 129 -34.79 2.58 10.39
C ASN A 129 -33.26 2.51 10.53
N LEU A 130 -32.74 2.92 11.69
CA LEU A 130 -31.32 2.76 12.06
C LEU A 130 -30.82 1.31 11.95
N ARG A 131 -31.73 0.34 12.07
CA ARG A 131 -31.43 -1.09 11.92
C ARG A 131 -30.94 -1.45 10.52
N ASP A 132 -31.48 -0.80 9.48
CA ASP A 132 -31.09 -1.09 8.10
C ASP A 132 -29.73 -0.48 7.77
N LEU A 133 -29.43 0.72 8.30
CA LEU A 133 -28.08 1.29 8.27
C LEU A 133 -27.06 0.35 8.95
N LEU A 134 -27.39 -0.17 10.14
CA LEU A 134 -26.52 -1.09 10.87
C LEU A 134 -26.28 -2.39 10.09
N ARG A 135 -27.31 -2.95 9.43
CA ARG A 135 -27.18 -4.13 8.56
C ARG A 135 -26.23 -3.87 7.40
N VAL A 136 -26.38 -2.73 6.71
CA VAL A 136 -25.50 -2.36 5.60
C VAL A 136 -24.05 -2.17 6.09
N SER A 137 -23.85 -1.44 7.18
CA SER A 137 -22.52 -1.26 7.78
C SER A 137 -21.86 -2.58 8.18
N LEU A 138 -22.62 -3.55 8.71
CA LEU A 138 -22.10 -4.88 9.04
C LEU A 138 -21.62 -5.65 7.79
N ILE A 139 -22.35 -5.57 6.68
CA ILE A 139 -21.97 -6.21 5.42
C ILE A 139 -20.64 -5.62 4.92
N TYR A 140 -20.52 -4.28 4.90
CA TYR A 140 -19.27 -3.63 4.50
C TYR A 140 -18.10 -3.93 5.45
N ALA A 141 -18.34 -3.98 6.75
CA ALA A 141 -17.34 -4.36 7.73
C ALA A 141 -16.86 -5.80 7.50
N PHE A 142 -17.76 -6.73 7.21
CA PHE A 142 -17.41 -8.11 6.86
C PHE A 142 -16.59 -8.18 5.56
N LEU A 143 -16.97 -7.43 4.53
CA LEU A 143 -16.20 -7.36 3.28
C LEU A 143 -14.78 -6.82 3.54
N LEU A 144 -14.65 -5.75 4.31
CA LEU A 144 -13.35 -5.16 4.65
C LEU A 144 -12.48 -6.13 5.47
N ALA A 145 -13.08 -6.82 6.44
CA ALA A 145 -12.41 -7.87 7.21
C ALA A 145 -11.95 -9.01 6.29
N SER A 146 -12.77 -9.46 5.34
CA SER A 146 -12.40 -10.53 4.41
C SER A 146 -11.17 -10.18 3.56
N VAL A 147 -11.07 -8.93 3.10
CA VAL A 147 -9.91 -8.42 2.35
C VAL A 147 -8.68 -8.32 3.23
N TYR A 148 -8.86 -7.91 4.48
CA TYR A 148 -7.79 -7.84 5.47
C TYR A 148 -7.24 -9.23 5.82
N PHE A 149 -8.10 -10.21 6.04
CA PHE A 149 -7.73 -11.58 6.42
C PHE A 149 -7.25 -12.45 5.26
N ARG A 150 -7.48 -12.04 4.00
CA ARG A 150 -7.11 -12.80 2.80
C ARG A 150 -5.68 -13.37 2.79
N PRO A 151 -4.59 -12.61 3.05
CA PRO A 151 -3.23 -13.16 3.08
C PRO A 151 -3.02 -14.16 4.23
N TYR A 152 -3.67 -13.92 5.37
CA TYR A 152 -3.59 -14.82 6.54
C TYR A 152 -4.27 -16.16 6.25
N ILE A 153 -5.45 -16.15 5.63
CA ILE A 153 -6.16 -17.36 5.20
C ILE A 153 -5.30 -18.18 4.23
N PHE A 154 -4.64 -17.52 3.27
CA PHE A 154 -3.75 -18.20 2.33
C PHE A 154 -2.55 -18.86 3.04
N ARG A 155 -1.93 -18.18 4.01
CA ARG A 155 -0.84 -18.72 4.83
C ARG A 155 -1.30 -19.90 5.69
N ILE A 156 -2.47 -19.82 6.31
CA ILE A 156 -3.04 -20.91 7.10
C ILE A 156 -3.30 -22.12 6.21
N ARG A 157 -3.90 -21.93 5.03
CA ARG A 157 -4.10 -23.02 4.07
C ARG A 157 -2.79 -23.71 3.72
N LEU A 158 -1.72 -22.94 3.49
CA LEU A 158 -0.41 -23.51 3.19
C LEU A 158 0.14 -24.32 4.38
N LYS A 159 0.04 -23.81 5.61
CA LYS A 159 0.44 -24.53 6.83
C LYS A 159 -0.35 -25.82 7.03
N VAL A 160 -1.66 -25.78 6.81
CA VAL A 160 -2.54 -26.95 6.90
C VAL A 160 -2.14 -27.98 5.83
N CYS A 161 -2.01 -27.57 4.57
CA CYS A 161 -1.55 -28.47 3.50
C CYS A 161 -0.18 -29.09 3.79
N ASP A 162 0.73 -28.33 4.41
CA ASP A 162 2.05 -28.81 4.79
C ASP A 162 2.01 -29.81 5.96
N ALA A 163 1.04 -29.69 6.87
CA ALA A 163 0.80 -30.65 7.93
C ALA A 163 0.21 -31.98 7.39
N PHE A 164 -0.76 -31.91 6.48
CA PHE A 164 -1.38 -33.11 5.89
C PHE A 164 -0.50 -33.82 4.84
N TYR A 165 0.33 -33.09 4.09
CA TYR A 165 1.12 -33.64 2.98
C TYR A 165 2.63 -33.36 3.14
N PRO A 166 3.30 -33.96 4.13
CA PRO A 166 4.71 -33.69 4.42
C PRO A 166 5.65 -34.09 3.28
N LYS A 167 5.33 -35.17 2.54
CA LYS A 167 6.10 -35.61 1.36
C LYS A 167 6.16 -34.53 0.28
N ARG A 168 5.02 -33.88 -0.01
CA ARG A 168 4.93 -32.79 -1.00
C ARG A 168 5.66 -31.54 -0.52
N ARG A 169 5.62 -31.24 0.78
CA ARG A 169 6.38 -30.14 1.38
C ARG A 169 7.89 -30.30 1.16
N ILE A 170 8.43 -31.49 1.42
CA ILE A 170 9.86 -31.79 1.22
C ILE A 170 10.24 -31.65 -0.26
N MET A 171 9.42 -32.18 -1.18
CA MET A 171 9.67 -32.06 -2.61
C MET A 171 9.67 -30.61 -3.10
N ARG A 172 8.71 -29.79 -2.63
CA ARG A 172 8.67 -28.34 -2.90
C ARG A 172 9.92 -27.63 -2.37
N ALA A 173 10.36 -27.95 -1.15
CA ALA A 173 11.55 -27.36 -0.55
C ALA A 173 12.84 -27.73 -1.32
N ILE A 174 12.99 -28.99 -1.74
CA ILE A 174 14.14 -29.43 -2.56
C ILE A 174 14.11 -28.79 -3.94
N TRP A 175 12.93 -28.71 -4.57
CA TRP A 175 12.78 -28.06 -5.87
C TRP A 175 13.16 -26.58 -5.79
N LEU A 176 12.64 -25.85 -4.80
CA LEU A 176 12.94 -24.43 -4.63
C LEU A 176 14.43 -24.21 -4.35
N TYR A 177 15.03 -25.04 -3.51
CA TYR A 177 16.47 -25.02 -3.24
C TYR A 177 17.29 -25.22 -4.52
N ASN A 178 16.98 -26.24 -5.32
CA ASN A 178 17.69 -26.49 -6.58
C ASN A 178 17.42 -25.41 -7.64
N ASN A 179 16.23 -24.82 -7.65
CA ASN A 179 15.88 -23.72 -8.55
C ASN A 179 16.70 -22.46 -8.24
N ILE A 180 16.87 -22.12 -6.96
CA ILE A 180 17.71 -20.98 -6.55
C ILE A 180 19.17 -21.22 -6.97
N LEU A 181 19.72 -22.41 -6.71
CA LEU A 181 21.08 -22.75 -7.17
C LEU A 181 21.24 -22.67 -8.68
N ARG A 182 20.27 -23.20 -9.43
CA ARG A 182 20.30 -23.13 -10.90
C ARG A 182 20.24 -21.70 -11.43
N LYS A 183 19.57 -20.78 -10.73
CA LYS A 183 19.52 -19.37 -11.12
C LYS A 183 20.79 -18.61 -10.77
N ARG A 184 21.48 -18.94 -9.66
CA ARG A 184 22.73 -18.28 -9.27
C ARG A 184 23.88 -18.49 -10.26
N ILE A 185 24.02 -19.68 -10.83
CA ILE A 185 25.10 -20.02 -11.78
C ILE A 185 25.13 -19.11 -13.02
N PRO A 186 24.02 -18.97 -13.79
CA PRO A 186 23.99 -18.08 -14.95
C PRO A 186 23.99 -16.61 -14.56
N MET A 187 23.38 -16.21 -13.43
CA MET A 187 23.45 -14.82 -12.94
C MET A 187 24.89 -14.42 -12.68
N MET A 188 25.63 -15.25 -11.94
CA MET A 188 27.04 -15.01 -11.67
C MET A 188 27.84 -14.86 -12.97
N LYS A 189 27.66 -15.79 -13.94
CA LYS A 189 28.34 -15.70 -15.24
C LYS A 189 27.97 -14.42 -16.01
N SER A 190 26.68 -14.06 -16.07
CA SER A 190 26.25 -12.83 -16.72
C SER A 190 26.73 -11.58 -16.00
N ASP A 191 26.85 -11.61 -14.68
CA ASP A 191 27.37 -10.50 -13.88
C ASP A 191 28.88 -10.33 -14.17
N PHE A 192 29.64 -11.43 -14.26
CA PHE A 192 31.04 -11.41 -14.70
C PHE A 192 31.19 -10.88 -16.14
N ASP A 193 30.39 -11.36 -17.09
CA ASP A 193 30.43 -10.92 -18.49
C ASP A 193 30.06 -9.42 -18.62
N ARG A 194 29.03 -8.97 -17.90
CA ARG A 194 28.64 -7.54 -17.83
C ARG A 194 29.72 -6.69 -17.19
N VAL A 195 30.40 -7.20 -16.17
CA VAL A 195 31.51 -6.50 -15.52
C VAL A 195 32.70 -6.38 -16.45
N ALA A 196 33.08 -7.44 -17.17
CA ALA A 196 34.13 -7.40 -18.19
C ALA A 196 33.79 -6.40 -19.31
N ASP A 197 32.56 -6.43 -19.82
CA ASP A 197 32.07 -5.48 -20.84
C ASP A 197 32.02 -4.03 -20.32
N SER A 198 31.60 -3.86 -19.06
CA SER A 198 31.51 -2.54 -18.43
C SER A 198 32.88 -2.00 -18.05
N ALA A 199 33.89 -2.83 -17.77
CA ALA A 199 35.25 -2.41 -17.49
C ALA A 199 35.98 -1.93 -18.74
N GLY A 200 35.76 -2.60 -19.88
CA GLY A 200 36.14 -2.07 -21.19
C GLY A 200 35.43 -0.73 -21.51
N ARG A 201 34.25 -0.50 -20.92
CA ARG A 201 33.50 0.76 -21.02
C ARG A 201 33.75 1.74 -19.87
N LEU A 202 34.36 1.38 -18.75
CA LEU A 202 34.66 2.27 -17.61
C LEU A 202 35.83 3.19 -17.94
N SER A 203 36.69 2.79 -18.89
CA SER A 203 37.58 3.71 -19.61
C SER A 203 36.82 4.75 -20.46
N LYS A 204 35.53 4.55 -20.78
CA LYS A 204 34.73 5.42 -21.68
C LYS A 204 33.41 5.97 -21.11
N LYS A 205 32.92 5.49 -19.96
CA LYS A 205 31.69 5.91 -19.28
C LYS A 205 32.02 6.46 -17.89
N ILE A 206 32.89 7.45 -17.89
CA ILE A 206 32.84 8.54 -16.93
C ILE A 206 31.41 9.12 -17.04
N SER A 207 30.63 9.06 -15.96
CA SER A 207 29.27 9.57 -15.92
C SER A 207 29.30 11.05 -16.29
N MET A 208 28.23 11.59 -16.90
CA MET A 208 28.17 13.04 -17.21
C MET A 208 28.36 13.90 -15.94
N ILE A 209 28.05 13.33 -14.78
CA ILE A 209 28.25 13.91 -13.44
C ILE A 209 29.76 14.01 -13.12
N ASP A 210 30.54 12.96 -13.37
CA ASP A 210 32.00 12.98 -13.19
C ASP A 210 32.69 13.94 -14.18
N LYS A 211 32.13 14.11 -15.40
CA LYS A 211 32.60 15.12 -16.37
C LYS A 211 32.24 16.55 -15.96
N LEU A 212 31.13 16.73 -15.23
CA LEU A 212 30.72 18.03 -14.70
C LEU A 212 31.56 18.41 -13.48
N ALA A 213 31.82 17.47 -12.57
CA ALA A 213 32.70 17.64 -11.42
C ALA A 213 34.13 18.03 -11.86
N ALA A 214 34.67 17.35 -12.88
CA ALA A 214 35.99 17.67 -13.44
C ALA A 214 36.06 19.03 -14.19
N ARG A 215 34.92 19.64 -14.53
CA ARG A 215 34.86 20.89 -15.32
C ARG A 215 34.51 22.12 -14.49
N PHE A 216 33.91 21.95 -13.30
CA PHE A 216 33.53 23.03 -12.40
C PHE A 216 33.92 22.72 -10.96
N ALA A 217 35.00 23.36 -10.47
CA ALA A 217 35.52 23.19 -9.11
C ALA A 217 34.48 23.46 -8.01
N LEU A 218 33.57 24.41 -8.25
CA LEU A 218 32.49 24.75 -7.30
C LEU A 218 31.45 23.63 -7.11
N VAL A 219 31.32 22.71 -8.06
CA VAL A 219 30.41 21.56 -7.95
C VAL A 219 31.07 20.44 -7.15
N ASP A 220 32.37 20.22 -7.35
CA ASP A 220 33.16 19.25 -6.58
C ASP A 220 33.20 19.62 -5.08
N ASP A 221 33.48 20.90 -4.78
CA ASP A 221 33.46 21.41 -3.41
C ASP A 221 32.07 21.28 -2.75
N CYS A 222 30.99 21.48 -3.51
CA CYS A 222 29.62 21.38 -2.99
C CYS A 222 29.20 19.92 -2.76
N LEU A 223 29.64 18.98 -3.60
CA LEU A 223 29.41 17.55 -3.40
C LEU A 223 30.26 16.97 -2.26
N GLN A 224 31.48 17.47 -2.06
CA GLN A 224 32.32 17.14 -0.89
C GLN A 224 31.73 17.69 0.42
N CYS A 225 31.17 18.90 0.41
CA CYS A 225 30.47 19.46 1.59
C CYS A 225 29.24 18.64 2.01
N ILE A 226 28.66 17.86 1.09
CA ILE A 226 27.50 16.98 1.33
C ILE A 226 27.95 15.51 1.59
N GLY A 227 29.25 15.21 1.51
CA GLY A 227 29.80 13.87 1.76
C GLY A 227 29.48 12.84 0.67
N TYR A 228 29.22 13.28 -0.57
CA TYR A 228 28.85 12.40 -1.67
C TYR A 228 30.08 11.90 -2.44
N GLU A 229 30.72 10.84 -1.92
CA GLU A 229 31.59 9.95 -2.70
C GLU A 229 30.93 8.58 -2.77
N SER A 230 30.09 8.34 -3.77
CA SER A 230 29.39 7.05 -3.89
C SER A 230 30.30 5.99 -4.52
N LEU A 231 30.93 5.15 -3.69
CA LEU A 231 31.58 3.94 -4.16
C LEU A 231 30.52 2.92 -4.58
N TYR A 232 30.63 2.34 -5.78
CA TYR A 232 29.70 1.32 -6.26
C TYR A 232 30.39 -0.02 -6.44
N CYS A 233 29.77 -1.10 -5.95
CA CYS A 233 30.25 -2.46 -6.22
C CYS A 233 30.02 -2.80 -7.71
N LEU A 234 31.07 -3.23 -8.42
CA LEU A 234 30.95 -3.59 -9.85
C LEU A 234 29.98 -4.76 -10.11
N MET A 235 29.85 -5.71 -9.16
CA MET A 235 29.02 -6.90 -9.35
C MET A 235 27.53 -6.68 -9.06
N CYS A 236 27.20 -5.97 -7.99
CA CYS A 236 25.80 -5.78 -7.56
C CYS A 236 25.28 -4.35 -7.71
N GLY A 237 26.12 -3.38 -8.08
CA GLY A 237 25.74 -1.97 -8.22
C GLY A 237 25.32 -1.31 -6.90
N THR A 238 25.60 -1.93 -5.75
CA THR A 238 25.28 -1.34 -4.44
C THR A 238 26.23 -0.19 -4.17
N SER A 239 25.68 0.99 -3.87
CA SER A 239 26.41 2.16 -3.41
C SER A 239 26.77 2.04 -1.93
N GLY A 240 27.98 2.44 -1.55
CA GLY A 240 28.44 2.55 -0.17
C GLY A 240 29.22 3.84 0.07
N LEU A 241 29.44 4.15 1.34
CA LEU A 241 30.24 5.30 1.75
C LEU A 241 31.74 4.98 1.64
N PRO A 242 32.62 5.99 1.42
CA PRO A 242 34.06 5.80 1.21
C PRO A 242 34.80 5.17 2.40
N HIS A 243 34.19 5.17 3.59
CA HIS A 243 34.75 4.62 4.84
C HIS A 243 34.02 3.38 5.37
N ASP A 244 33.15 2.73 4.59
CA ASP A 244 32.53 1.48 5.03
C ASP A 244 33.56 0.32 4.96
N PRO A 245 33.81 -0.43 6.06
CA PRO A 245 34.73 -1.58 6.08
C PRO A 245 34.27 -2.77 5.21
N GLY A 246 33.12 -2.65 4.54
CA GLY A 246 32.52 -3.71 3.72
C GLY A 246 32.86 -3.65 2.23
N PHE A 247 33.74 -2.74 1.78
CA PHE A 247 34.16 -2.62 0.37
C PHE A 247 35.62 -3.00 0.18
N PHE A 248 35.88 -3.90 -0.77
CA PHE A 248 37.19 -4.46 -1.10
C PHE A 248 37.66 -3.98 -2.47
N LYS A 249 38.86 -3.41 -2.51
CA LYS A 249 39.56 -3.04 -3.75
C LYS A 249 40.53 -4.14 -4.16
N CYS A 250 40.69 -4.36 -5.46
CA CYS A 250 41.67 -5.32 -5.99
C CYS A 250 43.12 -4.80 -5.86
N SER A 251 44.02 -5.61 -5.31
CA SER A 251 45.46 -5.31 -5.10
C SER A 251 46.33 -5.41 -6.37
N SER A 252 45.76 -5.78 -7.52
CA SER A 252 46.51 -5.86 -8.78
C SER A 252 46.85 -4.47 -9.33
N TYR A 253 48.11 -4.26 -9.72
CA TYR A 253 48.58 -3.02 -10.35
C TYR A 253 47.69 -2.64 -11.55
N GLY A 254 47.09 -1.45 -11.50
CA GLY A 254 46.20 -0.93 -12.55
C GLY A 254 44.75 -1.45 -12.56
N CYS A 255 44.32 -2.25 -11.57
CA CYS A 255 42.96 -2.77 -11.51
C CYS A 255 42.04 -1.89 -10.64
N GLN A 256 40.96 -1.36 -11.22
CA GLN A 256 39.95 -0.53 -10.53
C GLN A 256 38.76 -1.34 -9.98
N GLY A 257 38.94 -2.65 -9.74
CA GLY A 257 37.86 -3.51 -9.26
C GLY A 257 37.48 -3.19 -7.82
N LEU A 258 36.24 -2.74 -7.59
CA LEU A 258 35.65 -2.51 -6.27
C LEU A 258 34.46 -3.44 -6.04
N TYR A 259 34.45 -4.16 -4.93
CA TYR A 259 33.44 -5.17 -4.61
C TYR A 259 32.93 -5.02 -3.17
N CYS A 260 31.63 -5.26 -2.92
CA CYS A 260 31.15 -5.43 -1.55
C CYS A 260 31.52 -6.82 -1.01
N GLU A 261 31.61 -6.97 0.32
CA GLU A 261 31.97 -8.21 1.01
C GLU A 261 31.19 -9.43 0.51
N ALA A 262 29.87 -9.29 0.37
CA ALA A 262 29.00 -10.37 -0.08
C ALA A 262 29.34 -10.84 -1.51
N CYS A 263 29.59 -9.90 -2.43
CA CYS A 263 29.97 -10.23 -3.81
C CYS A 263 31.41 -10.76 -3.90
N PHE A 264 32.30 -10.29 -3.02
CA PHE A 264 33.69 -10.71 -2.94
C PHE A 264 33.83 -12.18 -2.52
N LEU A 265 33.13 -12.58 -1.45
CA LEU A 265 33.12 -13.96 -0.96
C LEU A 265 32.51 -14.91 -2.00
N GLU A 266 31.50 -14.45 -2.73
CA GLU A 266 30.82 -15.26 -3.74
C GLU A 266 31.65 -15.44 -5.03
N ALA A 267 32.47 -14.46 -5.38
CA ALA A 267 33.44 -14.53 -6.47
C ALA A 267 34.68 -15.40 -6.13
N ASN A 268 34.69 -16.07 -4.97
CA ASN A 268 35.80 -16.89 -4.49
C ASN A 268 37.15 -16.13 -4.45
N LYS A 269 37.09 -14.83 -4.10
CA LYS A 269 38.25 -13.91 -4.06
C LYS A 269 38.91 -13.66 -5.43
N ILE A 270 38.25 -14.02 -6.54
CA ILE A 270 38.76 -13.78 -7.89
C ILE A 270 38.17 -12.46 -8.41
N CYS A 271 39.04 -11.54 -8.82
CA CYS A 271 38.59 -10.31 -9.44
C CYS A 271 37.96 -10.58 -10.80
N ALA A 272 36.78 -10.02 -11.05
CA ALA A 272 36.08 -10.12 -12.34
C ALA A 272 36.80 -9.43 -13.50
N LEU A 273 37.79 -8.56 -13.22
CA LEU A 273 38.52 -7.78 -14.23
C LEU A 273 39.85 -8.41 -14.62
N CYS A 274 40.67 -8.73 -13.61
CA CYS A 274 42.02 -9.25 -13.84
C CYS A 274 42.12 -10.76 -13.68
N HIS A 275 41.03 -11.45 -13.28
CA HIS A 275 41.00 -12.88 -12.95
C HIS A 275 42.06 -13.33 -11.93
N ARG A 276 42.66 -12.39 -11.18
CA ARG A 276 43.62 -12.68 -10.11
C ARG A 276 42.90 -12.78 -8.78
N LEU A 277 43.50 -13.57 -7.89
CA LEU A 277 43.14 -13.58 -6.48
C LEU A 277 43.43 -12.20 -5.90
N ILE A 278 42.43 -11.62 -5.25
CA ILE A 278 42.57 -10.40 -4.47
C ILE A 278 43.16 -10.83 -3.13
N SER A 279 44.39 -10.39 -2.83
CA SER A 279 45.06 -10.64 -1.55
C SER A 279 44.37 -9.84 -0.44
N PHE A 280 44.30 -10.46 0.75
CA PHE A 280 44.03 -9.75 1.99
C PHE A 280 45.34 -9.07 2.38
N ASP A 281 45.38 -7.75 2.31
CA ASP A 281 46.47 -7.00 2.94
C ASP A 281 46.02 -6.78 4.39
N ASP A 282 46.30 -7.77 5.24
CA ASP A 282 46.26 -7.63 6.70
C ASP A 282 47.57 -6.93 7.13
N GLU A 283 47.56 -5.59 7.11
CA GLU A 283 48.50 -4.73 7.84
C GLU A 283 47.60 -3.94 8.83
N ASP A 284 47.64 -4.06 10.16
CA ASP A 284 48.72 -4.35 11.11
C ASP A 284 48.16 -5.02 12.40
N VAL A 285 48.75 -6.14 12.82
CA VAL A 285 48.85 -6.50 14.25
C VAL A 285 50.33 -6.74 14.52
N SER A 286 51.05 -5.66 14.84
CA SER A 286 52.31 -5.78 15.55
C SER A 286 52.02 -6.18 17.00
N GLU A 287 52.27 -7.46 17.29
CA GLU A 287 52.67 -7.88 18.63
C GLU A 287 53.94 -7.12 18.99
N GLU A 288 53.92 -6.34 20.08
CA GLU A 288 55.14 -6.07 20.85
C GLU A 288 54.96 -6.59 22.28
N LYS A 289 55.97 -7.38 22.66
CA LYS A 289 56.30 -7.89 23.99
C LYS A 289 56.79 -6.78 24.91
#